data_AF-A0A182RST9-F1
#
_entry.id   AF-A0A182RST9-F1
#
_cell.length_a   1.000
_cell.length_b   1.000
_cell.length_c   1.000
_cell.angle_alpha   90.00
_cell.angle_beta   90.00
_cell.angle_gamma   90.00
#
_symmetry.space_group_name_H-M   'P 1'
#
loop_
_entity.id
_entity.type
_entity.pdbx_description
1 polymer ?
#
loop_
_entity_poly.entity_id
_entity_poly.type
_entity_poly.pdbx_seq_one_letter_code
_entity_poly.pdbx_strand_id
1 'polypeptide(L)'
;MVASFKPAAEMSSPTTHNFIWQTESYSPLIEYKLKFRRVPSGNVTPARRNFPLLAWNELIIPSDGSYGPLHSIGYTLQGLQPTSVYEVIVLSRNRYGWSDPSNILRFATVARWRLNRATKIRPHP
;
A
#
# COMPACT_ATOMS: atom_id res chain seq x y z
N MET A 1 14.49 8.87 11.94
CA MET A 1 13.03 8.61 11.94
C MET A 1 12.42 8.39 10.58
N VAL A 2 13.19 7.99 9.56
CA VAL A 2 12.62 7.60 8.27
C VAL A 2 12.08 6.18 8.36
N ALA A 3 10.88 5.97 7.82
CA ALA A 3 10.26 4.66 7.77
C ALA A 3 10.85 3.80 6.63
N SER A 4 10.96 2.50 6.89
CA SER A 4 11.45 1.51 5.93
C SER A 4 10.47 0.35 5.84
N PHE A 5 9.96 0.08 4.64
CA PHE A 5 9.12 -1.09 4.39
C PHE A 5 9.90 -2.38 4.65
N LYS A 6 9.24 -3.34 5.28
CA LYS A 6 9.75 -4.70 5.47
C LYS A 6 9.16 -5.61 4.40
N PRO A 7 9.93 -6.59 3.90
CA PRO A 7 9.37 -7.61 3.04
C PRO A 7 8.30 -8.37 3.82
N ALA A 8 7.06 -8.31 3.36
CA ALA A 8 6.00 -9.18 3.85
C ALA A 8 5.93 -10.41 2.94
N ALA A 9 5.71 -11.60 3.52
CA ALA A 9 5.29 -12.76 2.74
C ALA A 9 3.88 -12.47 2.21
N GLU A 10 3.78 -11.83 1.05
CA GLU A 10 2.50 -11.42 0.47
C GLU A 10 1.69 -12.63 0.03
N MET A 11 0.52 -12.83 0.63
CA MET A 11 -0.58 -13.47 -0.10
C MET A 11 -1.15 -12.43 -1.05
N SER A 12 -0.81 -12.55 -2.34
CA SER A 12 -1.31 -11.66 -3.36
C SER A 12 -2.83 -11.65 -3.35
N SER A 13 -3.41 -10.52 -2.95
CA SER A 13 -4.85 -10.35 -2.85
C SER A 13 -5.35 -9.40 -3.95
N PRO A 14 -6.57 -9.58 -4.47
CA PRO A 14 -7.08 -8.78 -5.57
C PRO A 14 -7.50 -7.36 -5.15
N THR A 15 -7.84 -7.16 -3.87
CA THR A 15 -8.43 -5.90 -3.36
C THR A 15 -7.80 -5.39 -2.07
N THR A 16 -6.80 -6.09 -1.55
CA THR A 16 -6.14 -5.78 -0.28
C THR A 16 -4.64 -5.99 -0.39
N HIS A 17 -3.87 -5.28 0.41
CA HIS A 17 -2.44 -5.50 0.53
C HIS A 17 -1.96 -5.07 1.92
N ASN A 18 -1.16 -5.91 2.56
CA ASN A 18 -0.64 -5.66 3.89
C ASN A 18 0.77 -5.07 3.83
N PHE A 19 0.95 -3.89 4.41
CA PHE A 19 2.25 -3.25 4.56
C PHE A 19 2.75 -3.44 5.97
N ILE A 20 4.04 -3.73 6.10
CA ILE A 20 4.75 -3.67 7.38
C ILE A 20 5.91 -2.71 7.18
N TRP A 21 6.07 -1.76 8.09
CA TRP A 21 7.23 -0.87 8.06
C TRP A 21 7.79 -0.67 9.46
N GLN A 22 9.06 -0.28 9.48
CA GLN A 22 9.82 -0.01 10.69
C GLN A 22 10.34 1.43 10.64
N THR A 23 10.29 2.12 11.77
CA THR A 23 10.83 3.47 11.94
C THR A 23 11.69 3.54 13.19
N GLU A 24 12.90 4.07 13.05
CA GLU A 24 13.79 4.35 14.18
C GLU A 24 13.60 5.79 14.67
N SER A 25 13.05 5.97 15.87
CA SER A 25 12.77 7.27 16.48
C SER A 25 13.06 7.24 17.98
N TYR A 26 13.89 8.15 18.48
CA TYR A 26 14.15 8.32 19.92
C TYR A 26 13.04 9.07 20.67
N SER A 27 11.99 9.49 19.96
CA SER A 27 10.79 10.08 20.54
C SER A 27 9.57 9.27 20.12
N PRO A 28 8.55 9.14 21.00
CA PRO A 28 7.34 8.41 20.68
C PRO A 28 6.73 8.88 19.36
N LEU A 29 6.44 7.93 18.48
CA LEU A 29 5.69 8.20 17.27
C LEU A 29 4.22 8.39 17.62
N ILE A 30 3.62 9.42 17.03
CA ILE A 30 2.23 9.81 17.23
C ILE A 30 1.36 9.15 16.17
N GLU A 31 1.76 9.28 14.90
CA GLU A 31 1.00 8.80 13.75
C GLU A 31 1.92 8.59 12.54
N TYR A 32 1.39 7.88 11.56
CA TYR A 32 1.98 7.68 10.25
C TYR A 32 1.05 8.22 9.18
N LYS A 33 1.62 8.72 8.09
CA LYS A 33 0.89 9.12 6.89
C LYS A 33 1.28 8.18 5.77
N LEU A 34 0.35 7.29 5.41
CA LEU A 34 0.48 6.44 4.25
C LEU A 34 -0.05 7.19 3.04
N LYS A 35 0.80 7.39 2.02
CA LYS A 35 0.34 7.92 0.74
C LYS A 35 0.39 6.84 -0.32
N PHE A 36 -0.69 6.66 -1.06
CA PHE A 36 -0.75 5.66 -2.14
C PHE A 36 -1.45 6.18 -3.39
N ARG A 37 -1.02 5.71 -4.56
CA ARG A 37 -1.68 6.02 -5.84
C ARG A 37 -1.58 4.85 -6.81
N ARG A 38 -2.53 4.80 -7.73
CA ARG A 38 -2.50 3.85 -8.85
C ARG A 38 -1.56 4.37 -9.93
N VAL A 39 -0.68 3.52 -10.43
CA VAL A 39 0.16 3.82 -11.59
C VAL A 39 -0.68 3.60 -12.86
N PRO A 40 -0.84 4.61 -13.74
CA PRO A 40 -1.56 4.42 -15.00
C PRO A 40 -0.82 3.44 -15.92
N SER A 41 -1.45 2.34 -16.30
CA SER A 41 -0.86 1.30 -17.17
C SER A 41 -1.02 1.57 -18.68
N GLY A 42 -0.93 2.81 -19.15
CA GLY A 42 -1.08 3.13 -20.58
C GLY A 42 -0.15 4.24 -21.06
N ASN A 43 -0.04 4.41 -22.38
CA ASN A 43 0.59 5.58 -23.03
C ASN A 43 -0.21 6.85 -22.67
N VAL A 44 0.00 7.36 -21.46
CA VAL A 44 -0.56 8.65 -21.04
C VAL A 44 0.23 9.72 -21.78
N THR A 45 -0.33 10.18 -22.89
CA THR A 45 0.15 11.39 -23.57
C THR A 45 0.21 12.53 -22.56
N PRO A 46 1.26 13.38 -22.58
CA PRO A 46 1.45 14.45 -21.60
C PRO A 46 0.25 15.42 -21.52
N ALA A 47 -0.57 15.51 -22.59
CA ALA A 47 -1.79 16.30 -22.67
C ALA A 47 -3.03 15.68 -21.97
N ARG A 48 -3.05 14.35 -21.76
CA ARG A 48 -4.12 13.63 -21.01
C ARG A 48 -3.72 13.34 -19.56
N ARG A 49 -2.73 14.06 -19.04
CA ARG A 49 -2.38 14.09 -17.62
C ARG A 49 -3.50 14.82 -16.86
N ASN A 50 -4.72 14.28 -16.85
CA ASN A 50 -5.77 14.73 -15.95
C ASN A 50 -5.21 14.58 -14.53
N PHE A 51 -4.91 15.73 -13.92
CA PHE A 51 -4.30 15.91 -12.61
C PHE A 51 -4.86 15.03 -11.47
N PRO A 52 -6.15 14.61 -11.42
CA PRO A 52 -6.60 13.72 -10.35
C PRO A 52 -6.08 12.27 -10.41
N LEU A 53 -5.72 11.74 -11.59
CA LEU A 53 -5.32 10.32 -11.70
C LEU A 53 -3.91 10.03 -11.14
N LEU A 54 -3.07 11.05 -10.99
CA LEU A 54 -1.72 10.95 -10.43
C LEU A 54 -1.62 11.45 -8.99
N ALA A 55 -2.75 11.91 -8.43
CA ALA A 55 -2.82 12.41 -7.08
C ALA A 55 -2.59 11.28 -6.07
N TRP A 56 -1.84 11.58 -5.03
CA TRP A 56 -1.66 10.69 -3.90
C TRP A 56 -2.91 10.71 -3.03
N ASN A 57 -3.45 9.53 -2.74
CA ASN A 57 -4.40 9.36 -1.65
C ASN A 57 -3.61 9.34 -0.33
N GLU A 58 -4.16 9.94 0.71
CA GLU A 58 -3.50 10.04 2.01
C GLU A 58 -4.35 9.37 3.08
N LEU A 59 -3.71 8.61 3.95
CA LEU A 59 -4.31 7.96 5.09
C LEU A 59 -3.47 8.22 6.33
N ILE A 60 -4.13 8.60 7.43
CA ILE A 60 -3.50 8.79 8.73
C ILE A 60 -3.72 7.52 9.56
N ILE A 61 -2.62 6.96 10.06
CA ILE A 61 -2.60 5.71 10.83
C ILE A 61 -2.03 6.05 12.21
N PRO A 62 -2.79 5.84 13.30
CA PRO A 62 -2.29 6.10 14.63
C PRO A 62 -1.11 5.16 14.94
N SER A 63 -0.14 5.67 15.69
CA SER A 63 0.90 4.82 16.26
C SER A 63 0.33 3.96 17.39
N ASP A 64 0.85 2.74 17.55
CA ASP A 64 0.51 1.83 18.64
C ASP A 64 1.06 2.31 20.01
N GLY A 65 1.83 3.41 20.03
CA GLY A 65 2.43 3.93 21.26
C GLY A 65 3.58 3.06 21.78
N SER A 66 4.14 2.19 20.91
CA SER A 66 5.22 1.28 21.27
C SER A 66 6.39 2.05 21.87
N TYR A 67 6.90 1.59 23.01
CA TYR A 67 8.02 2.22 23.71
C TYR A 67 9.35 1.67 23.18
N GLY A 68 10.32 2.57 23.02
CA GLY A 68 11.67 2.24 22.56
C GLY A 68 12.03 2.91 21.24
N PRO A 69 13.30 2.80 20.81
CA PRO A 69 13.79 3.49 19.62
C PRO A 69 13.29 2.87 18.31
N LEU A 70 12.81 1.62 18.35
CA LEU A 70 12.42 0.84 17.17
C LEU A 70 10.90 0.65 17.17
N HIS A 71 10.21 1.29 16.23
CA HIS A 71 8.77 1.14 16.06
C HIS A 71 8.48 0.30 14.82
N SER A 72 7.66 -0.73 14.95
CA SER A 72 7.22 -1.59 13.84
C SER A 72 5.70 -1.70 13.87
N ILE A 73 5.04 -1.42 12.75
CA ILE A 73 3.59 -1.48 12.63
C ILE A 73 3.19 -2.06 11.27
N GLY A 74 2.03 -2.72 11.25
CA GLY A 74 1.41 -3.25 10.04
C GLY A 74 0.09 -2.54 9.73
N TYR A 75 -0.19 -2.33 8.45
CA TYR A 75 -1.49 -1.82 7.99
C TYR A 75 -1.94 -2.52 6.71
N THR A 76 -3.18 -2.99 6.72
CA THR A 76 -3.82 -3.59 5.53
C THR A 76 -4.62 -2.54 4.79
N LEU A 77 -4.12 -2.13 3.63
CA LEU A 77 -4.85 -1.27 2.71
C LEU A 77 -5.91 -2.08 1.97
N GLN A 78 -7.11 -1.53 1.91
CA GLN A 78 -8.29 -2.17 1.31
C GLN A 78 -8.86 -1.31 0.18
N GLY A 79 -9.81 -1.85 -0.58
CA GLY A 79 -10.46 -1.12 -1.68
C GLY A 79 -9.58 -0.95 -2.91
N LEU A 80 -8.54 -1.78 -3.05
CA LEU A 80 -7.67 -1.76 -4.22
C LEU A 80 -8.39 -2.35 -5.45
N GLN A 81 -8.04 -1.86 -6.63
CA GLN A 81 -8.54 -2.40 -7.89
C GLN A 81 -7.70 -3.61 -8.29
N PRO A 82 -8.31 -4.73 -8.70
CA PRO A 82 -7.55 -5.89 -9.18
C PRO A 82 -6.77 -5.56 -10.44
N THR A 83 -5.73 -6.36 -10.71
CA THR A 83 -4.87 -6.23 -11.90
C THR A 83 -4.30 -4.81 -12.10
N SER A 84 -3.98 -4.11 -11.01
CA SER A 84 -3.43 -2.76 -11.01
C SER A 84 -2.11 -2.68 -10.27
N VAL A 85 -1.27 -1.74 -10.69
CA VAL A 85 0.00 -1.42 -10.03
C VAL A 85 -0.19 -0.17 -9.18
N TYR A 86 0.36 -0.20 -7.97
CA TYR A 86 0.29 0.88 -7.01
C TYR A 86 1.68 1.27 -6.54
N GLU A 87 1.83 2.56 -6.24
CA GLU A 87 2.97 3.11 -5.50
C GLU A 87 2.49 3.51 -4.11
N VAL A 88 3.33 3.27 -3.11
CA VAL A 88 3.07 3.67 -1.73
C VAL A 88 4.34 4.24 -1.09
N ILE A 89 4.15 5.27 -0.26
CA ILE A 89 5.16 5.83 0.63
C ILE A 89 4.57 6.00 2.02
N VAL A 90 5.42 6.03 3.03
CA VAL A 90 5.03 6.30 4.41
C VAL A 90 5.90 7.41 4.99
N LEU A 91 5.26 8.31 5.75
CA LEU A 91 5.91 9.31 6.58
C LEU A 91 5.57 9.03 8.03
N SER A 92 6.49 9.29 8.94
CA SER A 92 6.32 9.10 10.37
C SER A 92 6.26 10.45 11.07
N ARG A 93 5.42 10.60 12.11
CA ARG A 93 5.30 11.83 12.88
C ARG A 93 5.64 11.59 14.35
N ASN A 94 6.48 12.46 14.90
CA ASN A 94 6.66 12.60 16.35
C ASN A 94 6.37 14.05 16.78
N ARG A 95 6.69 14.38 18.04
CA ARG A 95 6.49 15.74 18.58
C ARG A 95 7.22 16.85 17.83
N TYR A 96 8.28 16.52 17.06
CA TYR A 96 9.07 17.48 16.30
C TYR A 96 8.55 17.68 14.87
N GLY A 97 7.61 16.86 14.41
CA GLY A 97 7.01 16.97 13.09
C GLY A 97 7.07 15.68 12.28
N TRP A 98 6.92 15.83 10.97
CA TRP A 98 6.94 14.75 9.99
C TRP A 98 8.36 14.41 9.56
N SER A 99 8.60 13.14 9.28
CA SER A 99 9.86 12.63 8.71
C SER A 99 9.92 12.89 7.21
N ASP A 100 11.11 12.72 6.65
CA ASP A 100 11.25 12.45 5.22
C ASP A 100 10.41 11.21 4.82
N PRO A 101 9.91 11.17 3.58
CA PRO A 101 9.20 10.01 3.07
C PRO A 101 10.10 8.79 2.95
N SER A 102 9.52 7.61 3.15
CA SER A 102 10.19 6.35 2.84
C SER A 102 10.53 6.23 1.34
N ASN A 103 11.34 5.24 1.01
CA ASN A 103 11.43 4.77 -0.37
C ASN A 103 10.04 4.36 -0.90
N ILE A 104 9.83 4.59 -2.20
CA ILE A 104 8.62 4.17 -2.88
C ILE A 104 8.61 2.65 -2.97
N LEU A 105 7.58 2.04 -2.37
CA LEU A 105 7.29 0.63 -2.59
C LEU A 105 6.28 0.52 -3.73
N ARG A 106 6.57 -0.34 -4.70
CA ARG A 106 5.69 -0.61 -5.84
C ARG A 106 5.20 -2.04 -5.78
N PHE A 107 3.89 -2.23 -5.82
CA PHE A 107 3.26 -3.56 -5.74
C PHE A 107 2.12 -3.70 -6.75
N ALA A 108 1.74 -4.93 -7.05
CA ALA A 108 0.66 -5.25 -7.98
C ALA A 108 -0.41 -6.10 -7.30
N THR A 109 -1.67 -5.76 -7.53
CA THR A 109 -2.81 -6.59 -7.11
C THR A 109 -3.06 -7.68 -8.14
N VAL A 110 -3.39 -8.89 -7.70
CA VAL A 110 -3.75 -9.99 -8.63
C VAL A 110 -5.12 -9.79 -9.25
N ALA A 111 -5.37 -10.54 -10.34
CA ALA A 111 -6.69 -10.62 -10.92
C ALA A 111 -7.67 -11.25 -9.94
N ARG A 112 -8.90 -10.73 -9.91
CA ARG A 112 -10.00 -11.38 -9.21
C ARG A 112 -10.44 -12.59 -10.03
N TRP A 113 -9.94 -13.78 -9.70
CA TRP A 113 -10.44 -15.01 -10.29
C TRP A 113 -11.89 -15.23 -9.83
N ARG A 114 -12.85 -15.05 -10.74
CA ARG A 114 -14.21 -15.57 -10.54
C ARG A 114 -14.15 -17.05 -10.88
N LEU A 115 -14.23 -17.93 -9.89
CA LEU A 115 -14.39 -19.36 -10.14
C LEU A 115 -15.80 -19.60 -10.69
N ASN A 116 -15.94 -19.61 -12.01
CA ASN A 116 -17.09 -20.24 -12.64
C ASN A 116 -16.86 -21.75 -12.50
N ARG A 117 -17.41 -22.38 -11.46
CA ARG A 117 -17.57 -23.85 -11.43
C ARG A 117 -18.63 -24.23 -12.47
N ALA A 118 -18.25 -24.25 -13.74
CA ALA A 118 -19.02 -24.97 -14.76
C ALA A 118 -18.40 -26.35 -14.90
N THR A 119 -18.82 -27.28 -14.04
CA THR A 119 -18.54 -28.70 -14.23
C THR A 119 -19.35 -29.17 -15.44
N LYS A 120 -18.79 -28.99 -16.64
CA LYS A 120 -19.31 -29.64 -17.85
C LYS A 120 -18.84 -31.09 -17.82
N ILE A 121 -19.66 -31.97 -17.26
CA ILE A 121 -19.57 -33.42 -17.47
C ILE A 121 -20.89 -33.90 -18.08
N ARG A 122 -20.93 -33.89 -19.41
CA ARG A 122 -21.58 -34.94 -20.19
C ARG A 122 -20.53 -35.48 -21.15
N PRO A 123 -20.47 -36.81 -21.29
CA PRO A 123 -20.83 -37.37 -22.59
C PRO A 123 -21.93 -38.44 -22.48
N HIS A 124 -22.77 -38.50 -23.51
CA HIS A 124 -23.47 -39.70 -24.02
C HIS A 124 -22.58 -40.28 -25.13
N PRO A 125 -22.77 -41.51 -25.66
CA PRO A 125 -23.91 -42.42 -25.56
C PRO A 125 -23.69 -43.70 -24.74
#